data_AF-A0A7C3JAD1-F1
#
_entry.id   AF-A0A7C3JAD1-F1
#
_cell.length_a   1.000
_cell.length_b   1.000
_cell.length_c   1.000
_cell.angle_alpha   90.00
_cell.angle_beta   90.00
_cell.angle_gamma   90.00
#
_symmetry.space_group_name_H-M   'P 1'
#
loop_
_entity.id
_entity.type
_entity.pdbx_description
1 polymer ?
#
loop_
_entity_poly.entity_id
_entity_poly.type
_entity_poly.pdbx_seq_one_letter_code
_entity_poly.pdbx_strand_id
1 'polypeptide(L)'
;MATDSAGRVHLVLVGKTKPEQESVDLLHLIWDGSTWSLPEVITQLYGDVPEWPRLAIKNGNELHVVWFVRDQEHIWDSDNQQYRIWYAQRVTDAPVKIPVVQPTATSTPAIISATLTPLPLTPTSIPTPTIDPSIAHLPVSPGATDTIYTEVDDVLLLVQSILPALLIVVFVLIGWRLRHR
;
A
#
# COMPACT_ATOMS: atom_id res chain seq x y z
N MET A 1 -2.54 -5.72 -1.22
CA MET A 1 -2.39 -6.87 -2.14
C MET A 1 -2.36 -8.16 -1.35
N ALA A 2 -2.79 -9.27 -1.94
CA ALA A 2 -2.77 -10.61 -1.34
C ALA A 2 -2.72 -11.69 -2.42
N THR A 3 -2.27 -12.90 -2.10
CA THR A 3 -2.13 -14.01 -3.07
C THR A 3 -3.12 -15.12 -2.75
N ASP A 4 -3.84 -15.62 -3.76
CA ASP A 4 -4.78 -16.73 -3.60
C ASP A 4 -4.07 -18.10 -3.57
N SER A 5 -4.84 -19.18 -3.40
CA SER A 5 -4.32 -20.55 -3.36
C SER A 5 -3.78 -21.04 -4.70
N ALA A 6 -4.18 -20.42 -5.81
CA ALA A 6 -3.69 -20.70 -7.15
C ALA A 6 -2.39 -19.94 -7.47
N GLY A 7 -1.93 -19.09 -6.55
CA GLY A 7 -0.71 -18.29 -6.72
C GLY A 7 -0.92 -16.97 -7.46
N ARG A 8 -2.18 -16.58 -7.73
CA ARG A 8 -2.49 -15.31 -8.39
C ARG A 8 -2.44 -14.17 -7.38
N VAL A 9 -1.88 -13.03 -7.79
CA VAL A 9 -1.80 -11.86 -6.93
C VAL A 9 -3.00 -10.96 -7.20
N HIS A 10 -3.73 -10.66 -6.14
CA HIS A 10 -4.83 -9.73 -6.15
C HIS A 10 -4.37 -8.37 -5.62
N LEU A 11 -4.58 -7.34 -6.44
CA LEU A 11 -4.32 -5.95 -6.11
C LEU A 11 -5.64 -5.20 -6.03
N VAL A 12 -5.83 -4.46 -4.95
CA VAL A 12 -6.91 -3.47 -4.82
C VAL A 12 -6.26 -2.10 -4.69
N LEU A 13 -6.72 -1.15 -5.50
CA LEU A 13 -6.18 0.21 -5.53
C LEU A 13 -7.27 1.23 -5.85
N VAL A 14 -7.01 2.48 -5.52
CA VAL A 14 -7.87 3.62 -5.88
C VAL A 14 -7.29 4.25 -7.14
N GLY A 15 -8.11 4.42 -8.17
CA GLY A 15 -7.62 4.91 -9.44
C GLY A 15 -8.71 5.18 -10.46
N LYS A 16 -8.30 5.55 -11.67
CA LYS A 16 -9.19 5.84 -12.79
C LYS A 16 -9.06 4.75 -13.83
N THR A 17 -10.18 4.34 -14.43
CA THR A 17 -10.15 3.40 -15.56
C THR A 17 -9.94 4.11 -16.90
N LYS A 18 -10.18 5.43 -16.92
CA LYS A 18 -10.03 6.29 -18.10
C LYS A 18 -9.39 7.62 -17.71
N PRO A 19 -8.53 8.22 -18.56
CA PRO A 19 -7.91 9.52 -18.28
C PRO A 19 -8.90 10.66 -18.02
N GLU A 20 -10.05 10.64 -18.70
CA GLU A 20 -11.07 11.70 -18.66
C GLU A 20 -11.99 11.60 -17.43
N GLN A 21 -11.88 10.53 -16.64
CA GLN A 21 -12.72 10.33 -15.47
C GLN A 21 -12.37 11.39 -14.40
N GLU A 22 -13.37 12.11 -13.89
CA GLU A 22 -13.14 13.12 -12.86
C GLU A 22 -12.97 12.49 -11.48
N SER A 23 -13.81 11.50 -11.13
CA SER A 23 -13.75 10.74 -9.89
C SER A 23 -12.71 9.61 -9.93
N VAL A 24 -12.41 9.03 -8.77
CA VAL A 24 -11.60 7.81 -8.64
C VAL A 24 -12.49 6.68 -8.15
N ASP A 25 -12.24 5.48 -8.66
CA ASP A 25 -12.95 4.26 -8.31
C ASP A 25 -12.06 3.35 -7.48
N LEU A 26 -12.69 2.41 -6.77
CA LEU A 26 -11.97 1.31 -6.16
C LEU A 26 -11.87 0.16 -7.16
N LEU A 27 -10.64 -0.20 -7.52
CA LEU A 27 -10.34 -1.13 -8.60
C LEU A 27 -9.72 -2.43 -8.06
N HIS A 28 -9.99 -3.54 -8.74
CA HIS A 28 -9.38 -4.84 -8.52
C HIS A 28 -8.65 -5.30 -9.79
N LEU A 29 -7.42 -5.78 -9.62
CA LEU A 29 -6.63 -6.40 -10.67
C LEU A 29 -6.07 -7.73 -10.20
N ILE A 30 -5.85 -8.63 -11.15
CA ILE A 30 -5.30 -9.96 -10.90
C ILE A 30 -4.04 -10.14 -11.76
N TRP A 31 -2.94 -10.51 -11.12
CA TRP A 31 -1.74 -10.99 -11.80
C TRP A 31 -1.76 -12.52 -11.84
N ASP A 32 -1.69 -13.10 -13.03
CA ASP A 32 -1.74 -14.54 -13.24
C ASP A 32 -0.36 -15.23 -13.23
N GLY A 33 0.72 -14.47 -13.01
CA GLY A 33 2.10 -14.93 -13.16
C GLY A 33 2.80 -14.36 -14.39
N SER A 34 2.04 -13.82 -15.35
CA SER A 34 2.55 -13.32 -16.63
C SER A 34 1.99 -11.97 -17.04
N THR A 35 0.70 -11.71 -16.76
CA THR A 35 0.01 -10.49 -17.14
C THR A 35 -0.95 -10.03 -16.05
N TRP A 36 -1.20 -8.72 -16.02
CA TRP A 36 -2.27 -8.14 -15.23
C TRP A 36 -3.58 -8.21 -16.01
N SER A 37 -4.67 -8.55 -15.32
CA SER A 37 -6.02 -8.41 -15.86
C SER A 37 -6.35 -6.95 -16.15
N LEU A 38 -7.40 -6.73 -16.94
CA LEU A 38 -8.05 -5.42 -16.98
C LEU A 38 -8.57 -5.04 -15.58
N PRO A 39 -8.61 -3.75 -15.21
CA PRO A 39 -9.17 -3.30 -13.95
C PRO A 39 -10.66 -3.59 -13.87
N GLU A 40 -11.06 -4.28 -12.81
CA GLU A 40 -12.46 -4.48 -12.45
C GLU A 40 -12.86 -3.46 -11.38
N VAL A 41 -14.02 -2.84 -11.56
CA VAL A 41 -14.52 -1.85 -10.61
C VAL A 41 -15.24 -2.55 -9.45
N ILE A 42 -14.75 -2.35 -8.22
CA ILE A 42 -15.41 -2.82 -6.99
C ILE A 42 -16.54 -1.86 -6.61
N THR A 43 -16.27 -0.56 -6.64
CA THR A 43 -17.27 0.48 -6.37
C THR A 43 -16.95 1.76 -7.14
N GLN A 44 -18.01 2.46 -7.53
CA GLN A 44 -17.95 3.80 -8.10
C GLN A 44 -18.66 4.76 -7.16
N LEU A 45 -17.97 5.83 -6.78
CA LEU A 45 -18.50 6.86 -5.92
C LEU A 45 -18.48 8.17 -6.69
N TYR A 46 -19.63 8.85 -6.70
CA TYR A 46 -19.74 10.18 -7.27
C TYR A 46 -19.49 11.18 -6.14
N GLY A 47 -18.38 11.89 -6.27
CA GLY A 47 -17.96 12.92 -5.32
C GLY A 47 -17.23 12.40 -4.10
N ASP A 48 -17.75 11.36 -3.47
CA ASP A 48 -17.10 10.66 -2.37
C ASP A 48 -15.84 9.92 -2.83
N VAL A 49 -14.80 9.87 -1.99
CA VAL A 49 -13.51 9.28 -2.34
C VAL A 49 -13.25 8.02 -1.51
N PRO A 50 -13.10 6.83 -2.14
CA PRO A 50 -12.66 5.63 -1.44
C PRO A 50 -11.16 5.71 -1.14
N GLU A 51 -10.76 5.28 0.05
CA GLU A 51 -9.36 5.35 0.49
C GLU A 51 -8.93 4.17 1.36
N TRP A 52 -7.59 4.02 1.43
CA TRP A 52 -6.91 3.02 2.26
C TRP A 52 -7.47 1.60 2.15
N PRO A 53 -7.67 1.08 0.92
CA PRO A 53 -8.23 -0.25 0.79
C PRO A 53 -7.29 -1.31 1.36
N ARG A 54 -7.88 -2.28 2.06
CA ARG A 54 -7.22 -3.48 2.55
C ARG A 54 -7.91 -4.70 1.95
N LEU A 55 -7.12 -5.70 1.62
CA LEU A 55 -7.57 -6.97 1.06
C LEU A 55 -7.00 -8.10 1.91
N ALA A 56 -7.83 -9.08 2.22
CA ALA A 56 -7.43 -10.37 2.80
C ALA A 56 -8.07 -11.51 2.00
N ILE A 57 -7.44 -12.69 2.03
CA ILE A 57 -7.95 -13.90 1.39
C ILE A 57 -8.15 -14.97 2.45
N LYS A 58 -9.38 -15.45 2.58
CA LYS A 58 -9.79 -16.54 3.45
C LYS A 58 -9.91 -17.82 2.64
N ASN A 59 -9.54 -18.95 3.26
CA ASN A 59 -9.58 -20.29 2.68
C ASN A 59 -8.94 -20.40 1.29
N GLY A 60 -7.99 -19.52 0.97
CA GLY A 60 -7.31 -19.50 -0.32
C GLY A 60 -8.12 -19.00 -1.52
N ASN A 61 -9.42 -18.74 -1.41
CA ASN A 61 -10.23 -18.32 -2.57
C ASN A 61 -11.33 -17.28 -2.27
N GLU A 62 -11.55 -16.93 -1.01
CA GLU A 62 -12.55 -15.95 -0.58
C GLU A 62 -11.88 -14.61 -0.31
N LEU A 63 -12.12 -13.62 -1.16
CA LEU A 63 -11.57 -12.27 -1.04
C LEU A 63 -12.46 -11.43 -0.15
N HIS A 64 -11.82 -10.69 0.75
CA HIS A 64 -12.44 -9.72 1.65
C HIS A 64 -11.76 -8.37 1.45
N VAL A 65 -12.53 -7.37 1.04
CA VAL A 65 -12.03 -6.01 0.80
C VAL A 65 -12.73 -5.06 1.77
N VAL A 66 -11.95 -4.24 2.46
CA VAL A 66 -12.44 -3.14 3.28
C VAL A 66 -11.77 -1.85 2.86
N TRP A 67 -12.50 -0.75 2.94
CA TRP A 67 -11.99 0.60 2.70
C TRP A 67 -12.82 1.57 3.52
N PHE A 68 -12.34 2.81 3.65
CA PHE A 68 -13.22 3.88 4.12
C PHE A 68 -13.46 4.88 3.01
N VAL A 69 -14.52 5.67 3.19
CA VAL A 69 -14.90 6.75 2.30
C VAL A 69 -14.86 8.04 3.08
N ARG A 70 -14.22 9.06 2.51
CA ARG A 70 -14.41 10.45 2.93
C ARG A 70 -15.51 11.08 2.10
N ASP A 71 -16.35 11.83 2.78
CA ASP A 71 -17.35 12.65 2.11
C ASP A 71 -16.67 13.80 1.35
N GLN A 72 -17.22 14.14 0.18
CA GLN A 72 -16.63 15.20 -0.65
C GLN A 72 -16.61 16.56 0.05
N GLU A 73 -17.64 16.84 0.85
CA GLU A 73 -17.87 18.16 1.46
C GLU A 73 -16.79 18.52 2.48
N HIS A 74 -16.22 17.53 3.18
CA HIS A 74 -15.25 17.72 4.26
C HIS A 74 -13.87 17.09 3.96
N ILE A 75 -13.52 16.82 2.70
CA ILE A 75 -12.24 16.17 2.35
C ILE A 75 -11.01 16.95 2.85
N TRP A 76 -11.12 18.28 2.98
CA TRP A 76 -10.08 19.18 3.50
C TRP A 76 -10.32 19.64 4.96
N ASP A 77 -11.45 19.24 5.56
CA ASP A 77 -11.83 19.64 6.91
C ASP A 77 -11.65 18.46 7.87
N SER A 78 -10.49 18.40 8.51
CA SER A 78 -10.13 17.29 9.40
C SER A 78 -10.95 17.21 10.67
N ASP A 79 -11.59 18.31 11.08
CA ASP A 79 -12.35 18.36 12.33
C ASP A 79 -13.78 17.84 12.14
N ASN A 80 -14.33 17.91 10.93
CA ASN A 80 -15.71 17.50 10.61
C ASN A 80 -15.83 16.25 9.74
N GLN A 81 -14.71 15.57 9.44
CA GLN A 81 -14.68 14.39 8.57
C GLN A 81 -15.65 13.28 9.00
N GLN A 82 -16.48 12.83 8.05
CA GLN A 82 -17.38 11.70 8.26
C GLN A 82 -16.82 10.45 7.56
N TYR A 83 -16.09 9.64 8.32
CA TYR A 83 -15.56 8.37 7.82
C TYR A 83 -16.64 7.28 7.83
N ARG A 84 -16.91 6.69 6.66
CA ARG A 84 -17.73 5.48 6.55
C ARG A 84 -16.86 4.31 6.12
N ILE A 85 -16.91 3.21 6.88
CA ILE A 85 -16.21 1.97 6.53
C ILE A 85 -17.13 1.12 5.67
N TRP A 86 -16.60 0.61 4.57
CA TRP A 86 -17.29 -0.23 3.61
C TRP A 86 -16.60 -1.59 3.48
N TYR A 87 -17.37 -2.56 3.00
CA TYR A 87 -16.94 -3.94 2.85
C TYR A 87 -17.51 -4.55 1.57
N ALA A 88 -16.68 -5.31 0.86
CA ALA A 88 -17.08 -6.15 -0.26
C ALA A 88 -16.39 -7.51 -0.14
N GLN A 89 -17.04 -8.54 -0.69
CA GLN A 89 -16.52 -9.89 -0.70
C GLN A 89 -16.79 -10.61 -2.02
N ARG A 90 -15.92 -11.55 -2.35
CA ARG A 90 -16.09 -12.39 -3.54
C ARG A 90 -15.39 -13.74 -3.37
N VAL A 91 -16.03 -14.80 -3.84
CA VAL A 91 -15.39 -16.11 -4.03
C VAL A 91 -14.80 -16.18 -5.44
N THR A 92 -13.54 -16.59 -5.54
CA THR A 92 -12.84 -16.83 -6.81
C THR A 92 -12.87 -18.29 -7.21
N ASP A 93 -12.46 -18.57 -8.44
CA ASP A 93 -12.22 -19.89 -9.00
C ASP A 93 -10.94 -20.59 -8.45
N ALA A 94 -10.19 -19.95 -7.55
CA ALA A 94 -9.03 -20.59 -6.92
C ALA A 94 -9.46 -21.77 -6.02
N PRO A 95 -8.61 -22.80 -5.85
CA PRO A 95 -8.91 -23.93 -4.98
C PRO A 95 -9.15 -23.54 -3.51
N VAL A 96 -10.15 -24.14 -2.86
CA VAL A 96 -10.37 -23.94 -1.42
C VAL A 96 -9.25 -24.63 -0.62
N LYS A 97 -8.60 -23.90 0.28
CA LYS A 97 -7.69 -24.42 1.31
C LYS A 97 -8.41 -24.42 2.66
N ILE A 98 -8.77 -25.61 3.13
CA ILE A 98 -9.42 -25.78 4.43
C ILE A 98 -8.38 -25.51 5.54
N PRO A 99 -8.70 -24.67 6.54
CA PRO A 99 -7.81 -24.46 7.68
C PRO A 99 -7.53 -25.78 8.40
N VAL A 100 -6.26 -26.13 8.59
CA VAL A 100 -5.89 -27.22 9.48
C VAL A 100 -6.06 -26.70 10.90
N VAL A 101 -7.02 -27.26 11.65
CA VAL A 101 -7.13 -27.00 13.09
C VAL A 101 -5.84 -27.48 13.75
N GLN A 102 -5.05 -26.53 14.26
CA GLN A 102 -3.95 -26.88 15.16
C GLN A 102 -4.57 -27.46 16.44
N PRO A 103 -4.08 -28.62 16.94
CA PRO A 103 -4.56 -29.14 18.20
C PRO A 103 -4.27 -28.10 19.30
N THR A 104 -5.33 -27.63 19.95
CA THR A 104 -5.20 -26.83 21.17
C THR A 104 -4.46 -27.68 22.20
N ALA A 105 -3.37 -27.15 22.77
CA ALA A 105 -2.68 -27.82 23.86
C ALA A 105 -3.66 -27.98 25.03
N THR A 106 -4.18 -29.19 25.24
CA THR A 106 -4.98 -29.52 26.41
C THR A 106 -4.06 -29.41 27.64
N SER A 107 -4.39 -28.51 28.56
CA SER A 107 -3.68 -28.42 29.84
C SER A 107 -3.74 -29.79 30.53
N THR A 108 -2.59 -30.43 30.73
CA THR A 108 -2.52 -31.66 31.49
C THR A 108 -2.80 -31.32 32.96
N PRO A 109 -3.73 -32.00 33.65
CA PRO A 109 -3.99 -31.76 35.06
C PRO A 109 -2.72 -32.01 35.87
N ALA A 110 -2.29 -31.02 36.66
CA ALA A 110 -1.14 -31.13 37.53
C ALA A 110 -1.46 -32.11 38.67
N ILE A 111 -0.80 -33.27 38.66
CA ILE A 111 -0.76 -34.15 39.83
C ILE A 111 0.12 -33.46 40.87
N ILE A 112 -0.48 -32.96 41.94
CA ILE A 112 0.25 -32.44 43.10
C ILE A 112 0.83 -33.65 43.84
N SER A 113 2.03 -34.08 43.45
CA SER A 113 2.84 -35.06 44.19
C SER A 113 4.05 -34.35 44.78
N ALA A 114 4.21 -34.48 46.09
CA ALA A 114 5.11 -33.71 46.92
C ALA A 114 6.60 -34.04 46.73
N THR A 115 7.42 -33.12 47.26
CA THR A 115 8.89 -33.15 47.44
C THR A 115 9.69 -32.54 46.30
N LEU A 116 9.86 -31.22 46.39
CA LEU A 116 10.86 -30.46 45.64
C LEU A 116 12.26 -30.90 46.08
N THR A 117 12.95 -31.68 45.25
CA THR A 117 14.41 -31.62 45.21
C THR A 117 14.76 -30.43 44.33
N PRO A 118 15.46 -29.39 44.82
CA PRO A 118 15.86 -28.29 43.96
C PRO A 118 16.89 -28.81 42.96
N LEU A 119 16.47 -29.03 41.71
CA LEU A 119 17.42 -29.08 40.61
C LEU A 119 17.99 -27.67 40.41
N PRO A 120 19.31 -27.50 40.26
CA PRO A 120 19.86 -26.23 39.85
C PRO A 120 19.33 -25.90 38.45
N LEU A 121 18.38 -24.95 38.38
CA LEU A 121 17.95 -24.33 37.15
C LEU A 121 19.12 -23.48 36.63
N THR A 122 20.02 -24.11 35.89
CA THR A 122 20.91 -23.36 35.02
C THR A 122 20.06 -23.00 33.81
N PRO A 123 19.74 -21.71 33.56
CA PRO A 123 19.02 -21.34 32.35
C PRO A 123 19.93 -21.65 31.17
N THR A 124 19.67 -22.74 30.45
CA THR A 124 20.27 -22.95 29.14
C THR A 124 19.60 -21.94 28.21
N SER A 125 20.29 -20.83 27.95
CA SER A 125 19.90 -19.90 26.90
C SER A 125 19.89 -20.66 25.59
N ILE A 126 18.71 -20.93 25.04
CA ILE A 126 18.57 -21.38 23.66
C ILE A 126 18.90 -20.15 22.81
N PRO A 127 19.98 -20.14 22.02
CA PRO A 127 20.25 -19.02 21.14
C PRO A 127 19.08 -18.89 20.18
N THR A 128 18.43 -17.72 20.18
CA THR A 128 17.48 -17.35 19.14
C THR A 128 18.24 -17.42 17.80
N PRO A 129 17.65 -17.90 16.70
CA PRO A 129 18.28 -17.76 15.39
C PRO A 129 18.51 -16.28 15.12
N THR A 130 19.74 -15.82 15.35
CA THR A 130 20.18 -14.48 15.01
C THR A 130 20.49 -14.52 13.52
N ILE A 131 19.70 -13.80 12.73
CA ILE A 131 20.06 -13.50 11.34
C ILE A 131 21.43 -12.82 11.39
N ASP A 132 22.40 -13.37 10.67
CA ASP A 132 23.73 -12.78 10.55
C ASP A 132 23.57 -11.30 10.10
N PRO A 133 24.07 -10.31 10.86
CA PRO A 133 24.02 -8.92 10.45
C PRO A 133 24.70 -8.68 9.09
N SER A 134 25.53 -9.61 8.61
CA SER A 134 26.09 -9.60 7.26
C SER A 134 25.07 -9.87 6.14
N ILE A 135 23.90 -10.43 6.43
CA ILE A 135 22.82 -10.65 5.43
C ILE A 135 21.88 -9.43 5.35
N ALA A 136 21.81 -8.61 6.41
CA ALA A 136 21.08 -7.34 6.40
C ALA A 136 21.77 -6.24 5.57
N HIS A 137 23.05 -6.44 5.24
CA HIS A 137 23.79 -5.61 4.29
C HIS A 137 24.01 -6.39 3.00
N LEU A 138 22.98 -6.51 2.17
CA LEU A 138 23.27 -6.39 0.74
C LEU A 138 24.09 -5.10 0.60
N PRO A 139 25.24 -5.10 -0.10
CA PRO A 139 25.92 -3.84 -0.38
C PRO A 139 24.94 -2.99 -1.17
N VAL A 140 24.28 -2.05 -0.50
CA VAL A 140 23.73 -0.87 -1.14
C VAL A 140 24.95 -0.27 -1.79
N SER A 141 25.06 -0.44 -3.11
CA SER A 141 26.08 0.21 -3.91
C SER A 141 26.06 1.68 -3.47
N PRO A 142 27.19 2.27 -3.04
CA PRO A 142 27.23 3.68 -2.69
C PRO A 142 26.88 4.47 -3.96
N GLY A 143 25.60 4.83 -4.12
CA GLY A 143 25.04 5.34 -5.37
C GLY A 143 23.63 4.83 -5.70
N ALA A 144 23.12 3.79 -5.03
CA ALA A 144 21.71 3.40 -5.12
C ALA A 144 20.87 4.26 -4.17
N THR A 145 20.82 5.56 -4.43
CA THR A 145 19.74 6.42 -3.92
C THR A 145 18.48 6.03 -4.69
N ASP A 146 17.53 5.42 -3.97
CA ASP A 146 16.16 5.19 -4.42
C ASP A 146 15.40 6.52 -4.46
N THR A 147 15.88 7.42 -5.31
CA THR A 147 15.31 8.74 -5.57
C THR A 147 15.34 8.93 -7.07
N ILE A 148 14.26 8.49 -7.73
CA ILE A 148 14.01 8.73 -9.16
C ILE A 148 13.93 10.24 -9.46
N TYR A 149 13.81 11.07 -8.43
CA TYR A 149 13.84 12.53 -8.50
C TYR A 149 14.90 13.05 -7.53
N THR A 150 15.88 13.76 -8.06
CA THR A 150 16.85 14.52 -7.27
C THR A 150 16.39 15.97 -7.16
N GLU A 151 16.83 16.70 -6.13
CA GLU A 151 16.55 18.15 -6.01
C GLU A 151 16.96 18.93 -7.27
N VAL A 152 17.92 18.40 -8.04
CA VAL A 152 18.37 18.96 -9.31
C VAL A 152 17.26 18.90 -10.38
N ASP A 153 16.47 17.83 -10.42
CA ASP A 153 15.36 17.67 -11.36
C ASP A 153 14.25 18.67 -11.08
N ASP A 154 13.93 18.89 -9.79
CA ASP A 154 12.94 19.88 -9.35
C ASP A 154 13.39 21.31 -9.71
N VAL A 155 14.67 21.63 -9.49
CA VAL A 155 15.24 22.94 -9.87
C VAL A 155 15.24 23.12 -11.38
N LEU A 156 15.56 22.08 -12.17
CA LEU A 156 15.54 22.14 -13.62
C LEU A 156 14.13 22.40 -14.15
N LEU A 157 13.13 21.72 -13.59
CA LEU A 157 11.71 21.88 -13.95
C LEU A 157 11.19 23.28 -13.59
N LEU A 158 11.61 23.81 -12.44
CA LEU A 158 11.30 25.17 -12.01
C LEU A 158 11.88 26.20 -12.99
N VAL A 159 13.16 26.08 -13.37
CA VAL A 159 13.80 26.99 -14.32
C VAL A 159 13.11 26.93 -15.68
N GLN A 160 12.80 25.72 -16.18
CA GLN A 160 12.10 25.53 -17.44
C GLN A 160 10.70 26.15 -17.45
N SER A 161 9.97 26.10 -16.33
CA SER A 161 8.63 26.66 -16.24
C SER A 161 8.60 28.19 -16.16
N ILE A 162 9.62 28.82 -15.58
CA ILE A 162 9.67 30.28 -15.40
C ILE A 162 10.28 31.01 -16.61
N LEU A 163 11.18 30.36 -17.36
CA LEU A 163 11.91 30.97 -18.49
C LEU A 163 11.00 31.64 -19.54
N PRO A 164 9.89 31.03 -20.00
CA PRO A 164 9.03 31.64 -21.02
C PRO A 164 8.38 32.94 -20.53
N ALA A 165 7.92 32.97 -19.27
CA ALA A 165 7.31 34.15 -18.67
C ALA A 165 8.32 35.29 -18.53
N LEU A 166 9.55 34.98 -18.09
CA LEU A 166 10.63 35.96 -17.99
C LEU A 166 10.98 36.57 -19.36
N LEU A 167 11.07 35.75 -20.41
CA LEU A 167 11.35 36.23 -21.76
C LEU A 167 10.26 37.19 -22.25
N ILE A 168 8.99 36.87 -22.03
CA ILE A 168 7.88 37.76 -22.41
C ILE A 168 7.99 39.12 -21.72
N VAL A 169 8.25 39.13 -20.40
CA VAL A 169 8.42 40.38 -19.64
C VAL A 169 9.58 41.21 -20.19
N VAL A 170 10.72 40.58 -20.46
CA VAL A 170 11.89 41.26 -21.04
C VAL A 170 11.57 41.84 -22.42
N PHE A 171 10.90 41.09 -23.30
CA PHE A 171 10.49 41.59 -24.62
C PHE A 171 9.55 42.78 -24.54
N VAL A 172 8.57 42.75 -23.62
CA VAL A 172 7.65 43.87 -23.38
C VAL A 172 8.42 45.10 -22.90
N LEU A 173 9.35 44.94 -21.95
CA LEU A 173 10.17 46.04 -21.43
C LEU A 173 11.08 46.66 -22.50
N ILE A 174 11.69 45.83 -23.35
CA ILE A 174 12.51 46.30 -24.47
C ILE A 174 11.66 47.05 -25.49
N GLY A 175 10.52 46.48 -25.89
CA GLY A 175 9.59 47.13 -26.84
C GLY A 175 9.06 48.45 -26.30
N TRP A 176 8.71 48.51 -25.02
CA TRP A 176 8.30 49.75 -24.35
C TRP A 176 9.41 50.79 -24.36
N ARG A 177 10.64 50.41 -24.00
CA ARG A 177 11.80 51.32 -23.99
C ARG A 177 12.18 51.83 -25.37
N LEU A 178 12.02 51.02 -26.42
CA LEU A 178 12.28 51.43 -27.80
C LEU A 178 11.20 52.36 -28.36
N ARG A 179 9.96 52.25 -27.88
CA ARG A 179 8.84 53.12 -28.29
C ARG A 179 8.84 54.48 -27.59
N HIS A 180 9.45 54.58 -26.42
CA HIS A 180 9.54 55.80 -25.60
C HIS A 180 10.91 56.50 -25.67
N ARG A 181 11.75 56.14 -26.64
CA ARG A 181 12.95 56.88 -27.04
C ARG A 181 12.68 57.60 -28.35
#